data_AF-A0A177EQH8-F1
#
_entry.id   AF-A0A177EQH8-F1
#
_cell.length_a   1.000
_cell.length_b   1.000
_cell.length_c   1.000
_cell.angle_alpha   90.00
_cell.angle_beta   90.00
_cell.angle_gamma   90.00
#
_symmetry.space_group_name_H-M   'P 1'
#
loop_
_entity.id
_entity.type
_entity.pdbx_description
1 polymer ?
#
loop_
_entity_poly.entity_id
_entity_poly.type
_entity_poly.pdbx_seq_one_letter_code
_entity_poly.pdbx_strand_id
1 'polypeptide(L)'
;MELEKTSEKNPHLTQILRKGLPDKLSSNMEIEIRFGTLMDKATQKRLSIKMLHPCIMERSDTLWFEASVTENDFAQMKKYFSTMFKDSEEKLIIDTLLKGIRRSEVREINGESVRVDPVIIKKKKLFFLDIFCPFSKYDMRISVCEEIVQKDTFGMQQVQGNIREKKRTTYTHPLFVVDVTEVNSGKESADIKYFTPSYEIEIEANNKTYKKDVFINIVNNSIDAIRQALKHR
;
A
#
# COMPACT_ATOMS: atom_id res chain seq x y z
N MET A 1 13.27 -7.88 -10.89
CA MET A 1 13.58 -6.43 -11.01
C MET A 1 15.03 -6.22 -10.59
N GLU A 2 15.95 -5.98 -11.52
CA GLU A 2 17.27 -5.49 -11.14
C GLU A 2 17.11 -4.04 -10.67
N LEU A 3 17.54 -3.74 -9.44
CA LEU A 3 17.65 -2.36 -8.98
C LEU A 3 18.83 -1.75 -9.73
N GLU A 4 18.55 -1.09 -10.85
CA GLU A 4 19.58 -0.32 -11.55
C GLU A 4 20.25 0.64 -10.55
N LYS A 5 21.59 0.64 -10.53
CA LYS A 5 22.38 1.69 -9.87
C LYS A 5 22.16 2.99 -10.63
N THR A 6 21.05 3.65 -10.35
CA THR A 6 20.73 4.92 -10.99
C THR A 6 21.42 6.02 -10.21
N SER A 7 22.07 6.93 -10.95
CA SER A 7 22.36 8.29 -10.45
C SER A 7 21.10 8.84 -9.77
N GLU A 8 21.24 9.64 -8.72
CA GLU A 8 20.10 10.15 -7.93
C GLU A 8 19.09 10.87 -8.87
N LYS A 9 18.08 10.14 -9.38
CA LYS A 9 17.12 10.64 -10.39
C LYS A 9 16.33 11.84 -9.89
N ASN A 10 16.12 11.90 -8.57
CA ASN A 10 15.40 12.97 -7.88
C ASN A 10 16.18 13.36 -6.61
N PRO A 11 17.27 14.16 -6.74
CA PRO A 11 18.18 14.43 -5.62
C PRO A 11 17.48 15.14 -4.44
N HIS A 12 16.49 15.99 -4.73
CA HIS A 12 15.67 16.67 -3.71
C HIS A 12 14.81 15.69 -2.92
N LEU A 13 14.18 14.71 -3.58
CA LEU A 13 13.44 13.65 -2.88
C LEU A 13 14.39 12.83 -2.02
N THR A 14 15.51 12.40 -2.58
CA THR A 14 16.52 11.62 -1.87
C THR A 14 16.99 12.35 -0.60
N GLN A 15 17.29 13.64 -0.69
CA GLN A 15 17.71 14.44 0.46
C GLN A 15 16.65 14.47 1.58
N ILE A 16 15.39 14.71 1.23
CA ILE A 16 14.30 14.77 2.22
C ILE A 16 14.02 13.38 2.80
N LEU A 17 13.98 12.34 1.97
CA LEU A 17 13.75 10.96 2.42
C LEU A 17 14.88 10.47 3.35
N ARG A 18 16.15 10.83 3.08
CA ARG A 18 17.26 10.49 3.98
C ARG A 18 17.07 11.04 5.39
N LYS A 19 16.49 12.25 5.49
CA LYS A 19 16.18 12.92 6.77
C LYS A 19 14.91 12.37 7.42
N GLY A 20 13.88 12.07 6.63
CA GLY A 20 12.56 11.69 7.14
C GLY A 20 12.39 10.21 7.45
N LEU A 21 13.13 9.33 6.78
CA LEU A 21 13.00 7.87 6.97
C LEU A 21 13.91 7.35 8.09
N PRO A 22 13.49 6.28 8.80
CA PRO A 22 14.30 5.67 9.85
C PRO A 22 15.53 4.96 9.29
N ASP A 23 16.64 4.89 10.04
CA ASP A 23 17.84 4.15 9.63
C ASP A 23 17.68 2.63 9.69
N LYS A 24 16.82 2.17 10.59
CA LYS A 24 16.50 0.76 10.82
C LYS A 24 15.02 0.62 11.14
N LEU A 25 14.45 -0.53 10.83
CA LEU A 25 13.11 -0.90 11.25
C LEU A 25 13.21 -1.91 12.40
N SER A 26 12.40 -1.73 13.44
CA SER A 26 12.17 -2.79 14.42
C SER A 26 11.27 -3.87 13.82
N SER A 27 11.19 -5.03 14.48
CA SER A 27 10.38 -6.16 13.99
C SER A 27 8.89 -5.87 13.88
N ASN A 28 8.39 -4.88 14.63
CA ASN A 28 7.01 -4.42 14.64
C ASN A 28 6.79 -3.14 13.84
N MET A 29 7.81 -2.58 13.18
CA MET A 29 7.62 -1.46 12.28
C MET A 29 7.31 -1.96 10.88
N GLU A 30 6.57 -1.17 10.11
CA GLU A 30 6.28 -1.41 8.71
C GLU A 30 6.53 -0.10 7.96
N ILE A 31 7.20 -0.19 6.81
CA ILE A 31 7.30 0.92 5.86
C ILE A 31 6.78 0.48 4.50
N GLU A 32 5.83 1.24 3.98
CA GLU A 32 5.14 0.93 2.73
C GLU A 32 5.05 2.15 1.83
N ILE A 33 5.03 1.90 0.52
CA ILE A 33 4.65 2.86 -0.52
C ILE A 33 3.27 2.44 -1.00
N ARG A 34 2.29 3.34 -0.95
CA ARG A 34 0.96 3.10 -1.53
C ARG A 34 0.76 3.97 -2.76
N PHE A 35 0.17 3.41 -3.82
CA PHE A 35 -0.23 4.16 -5.00
C PHE A 35 -1.65 4.69 -4.84
N GLY A 36 -1.90 5.89 -5.36
CA GLY A 36 -3.18 6.56 -5.19
C GLY A 36 -3.17 7.96 -5.79
N THR A 37 -4.09 8.82 -5.38
CA THR A 37 -4.17 10.20 -5.86
C THR A 37 -4.18 11.16 -4.68
N LEU A 38 -3.41 12.24 -4.81
CA LEU A 38 -3.54 13.39 -3.93
C LEU A 38 -4.73 14.23 -4.40
N MET A 39 -5.70 14.41 -3.51
CA MET A 39 -6.98 15.03 -3.81
C MET A 39 -7.11 16.34 -3.04
N ASP A 40 -7.66 17.37 -3.70
CA ASP A 40 -7.95 18.68 -3.12
C ASP A 40 -9.38 18.73 -2.58
N LYS A 41 -9.53 19.00 -1.26
CA LYS A 41 -10.82 18.94 -0.53
C LYS A 41 -11.86 19.90 -1.05
N ALA A 42 -11.46 21.05 -1.58
CA ALA A 42 -12.41 22.02 -2.11
C ALA A 42 -12.96 21.57 -3.46
N THR A 43 -12.09 21.04 -4.34
CA THR A 43 -12.48 20.69 -5.73
C THR A 43 -12.94 19.25 -5.90
N GLN A 44 -12.66 18.38 -4.93
CA GLN A 44 -12.87 16.93 -5.01
C GLN A 44 -12.19 16.27 -6.22
N LYS A 45 -11.10 16.87 -6.69
CA LYS A 45 -10.31 16.42 -7.84
C LYS A 45 -8.88 16.17 -7.42
N ARG A 46 -8.17 15.40 -8.24
CA ARG A 46 -6.72 15.25 -8.10
C ARG A 46 -6.08 16.62 -8.13
N LEU A 47 -5.15 16.85 -7.21
CA LEU A 47 -4.38 18.07 -7.08
C LEU A 47 -3.76 18.44 -8.43
N SER A 48 -4.03 19.67 -8.87
CA SER A 48 -3.54 20.20 -10.14
C SER A 48 -2.62 21.39 -9.85
N ILE A 49 -1.33 21.10 -9.66
CA ILE A 49 -0.28 22.10 -9.50
C ILE A 49 0.70 22.03 -10.66
N LYS A 50 1.19 23.19 -11.09
CA LYS A 50 2.17 23.31 -12.18
C LYS A 50 3.57 22.96 -11.67
N MET A 51 3.86 21.66 -11.59
CA MET A 51 5.17 21.13 -11.25
C MET A 51 5.69 20.25 -12.39
N LEU A 52 7.01 20.28 -12.62
CA LEU A 52 7.67 19.54 -13.70
C LEU A 52 8.41 18.29 -13.22
N HIS A 53 8.41 18.02 -11.92
CA HIS A 53 9.04 16.83 -11.37
C HIS A 53 8.27 16.37 -10.13
N PRO A 54 8.46 15.10 -9.71
CA PRO A 54 7.83 14.63 -8.50
C PRO A 54 8.29 15.45 -7.29
N CYS A 55 7.39 15.71 -6.34
CA CYS A 55 7.65 16.57 -5.19
C CYS A 55 7.05 15.96 -3.93
N ILE A 56 7.79 16.02 -2.82
CA ILE A 56 7.21 15.74 -1.50
C ILE A 56 6.31 16.91 -1.13
N MET A 57 5.07 16.59 -0.78
CA MET A 57 4.07 17.55 -0.35
C MET A 57 4.10 17.67 1.15
N GLU A 58 4.12 18.90 1.64
CA GLU A 58 3.89 19.17 3.05
C GLU A 58 2.45 18.79 3.42
N ARG A 59 2.27 18.34 4.66
CA ARG A 59 0.94 18.01 5.17
C ARG A 59 0.09 19.27 5.21
N SER A 60 -1.01 19.25 4.48
CA SER A 60 -2.03 20.29 4.51
C SER A 60 -3.39 19.68 4.85
N ASP A 61 -4.19 20.40 5.63
CA ASP A 61 -5.57 20.01 5.91
C ASP A 61 -6.49 20.20 4.69
N THR A 62 -6.03 20.84 3.62
CA THR A 62 -6.77 20.99 2.36
C THR A 62 -6.62 19.78 1.43
N LEU A 63 -5.71 18.85 1.73
CA LEU A 63 -5.44 17.68 0.90
C LEU A 63 -5.85 16.39 1.61
N TRP A 64 -6.17 15.37 0.83
CA TRP A 64 -6.17 13.98 1.32
C TRP A 64 -5.59 13.05 0.26
N PHE A 65 -5.23 11.84 0.67
CA PHE A 65 -4.72 10.82 -0.25
C PHE A 65 -5.76 9.71 -0.36
N GLU A 66 -6.19 9.45 -1.59
CA GLU A 66 -7.07 8.35 -1.93
C GLU A 66 -6.22 7.16 -2.37
N ALA A 67 -6.09 6.16 -1.50
CA ALA A 67 -5.25 4.98 -1.72
C ALA A 67 -5.96 3.92 -2.57
N SER A 68 -6.37 4.30 -3.78
CA SER A 68 -6.95 3.38 -4.77
C SER A 68 -6.53 3.79 -6.17
N VAL A 69 -6.42 2.79 -7.05
CA VAL A 69 -6.34 2.99 -8.49
C VAL A 69 -7.68 2.61 -9.15
N THR A 70 -7.83 2.92 -10.43
CA THR A 70 -8.97 2.41 -11.22
C THR A 70 -8.81 0.92 -11.50
N GLU A 71 -9.89 0.17 -11.60
CA GLU A 71 -9.90 -1.27 -11.92
C GLU A 71 -9.06 -1.63 -13.16
N ASN A 72 -9.21 -0.87 -14.25
CA ASN A 72 -8.46 -1.11 -15.48
C ASN A 72 -6.93 -0.95 -15.30
N ASP A 73 -6.51 0.00 -14.47
CA ASP A 73 -5.08 0.19 -14.19
C ASP A 73 -4.58 -0.85 -13.19
N PHE A 74 -5.40 -1.23 -12.21
CA PHE A 74 -5.12 -2.34 -11.31
C PHE A 74 -4.80 -3.63 -12.10
N ALA A 75 -5.65 -3.98 -13.07
CA ALA A 75 -5.44 -5.14 -13.92
C ALA A 75 -4.14 -5.05 -14.75
N GLN A 76 -3.85 -3.87 -15.32
CA GLN A 76 -2.60 -3.64 -16.05
C GLN A 76 -1.37 -3.76 -15.15
N MET A 77 -1.41 -3.19 -13.95
CA MET A 77 -0.31 -3.26 -13.00
C MET A 77 -0.12 -4.67 -12.44
N LYS A 78 -1.19 -5.41 -12.15
CA LYS A 78 -1.12 -6.84 -11.80
C LYS A 78 -0.41 -7.64 -12.89
N LYS A 79 -0.80 -7.43 -14.16
CA LYS A 79 -0.15 -8.07 -15.32
C LYS A 79 1.33 -7.68 -15.43
N TYR A 80 1.66 -6.40 -15.27
CA TYR A 80 3.04 -5.91 -15.31
C TYR A 80 3.89 -6.56 -14.20
N PHE A 81 3.41 -6.62 -12.97
CA PHE A 81 4.16 -7.26 -11.89
C PHE A 81 4.31 -8.77 -12.11
N SER A 82 3.31 -9.46 -12.65
CA SER A 82 3.45 -10.89 -12.97
C SER A 82 4.55 -11.20 -13.99
N THR A 83 4.97 -10.25 -14.83
CA THR A 83 6.11 -10.47 -15.74
C THR A 83 7.46 -10.18 -15.05
N MET A 84 7.45 -9.48 -13.93
CA MET A 84 8.67 -9.07 -13.20
C MET A 84 9.09 -10.01 -12.08
N PHE A 85 8.14 -10.76 -11.52
CA PHE A 85 8.35 -11.68 -10.42
C PHE A 85 8.11 -13.11 -10.87
N LYS A 86 8.95 -14.03 -10.38
CA LYS A 86 8.81 -15.46 -10.67
C LYS A 86 7.72 -16.11 -9.84
N ASP A 87 7.62 -15.68 -8.59
CA ASP A 87 6.73 -16.26 -7.59
C ASP A 87 5.69 -15.23 -7.17
N SER A 88 4.46 -15.70 -7.04
CA SER A 88 3.34 -14.94 -6.49
C SER A 88 2.47 -15.83 -5.62
N GLU A 89 1.85 -15.24 -4.61
CA GLU A 89 0.92 -15.93 -3.73
C GLU A 89 -0.41 -15.17 -3.71
N GLU A 90 -1.50 -15.87 -4.00
CA GLU A 90 -2.85 -15.31 -3.92
C GLU A 90 -3.49 -15.67 -2.58
N LYS A 91 -4.09 -14.68 -1.90
CA LYS A 91 -4.74 -14.86 -0.61
C LYS A 91 -6.15 -14.27 -0.61
N LEU A 92 -7.07 -14.99 0.00
CA LEU A 92 -8.35 -14.45 0.46
C LEU A 92 -8.24 -14.14 1.96
N ILE A 93 -8.34 -12.87 2.33
CA ILE A 93 -8.21 -12.39 3.71
C ILE A 93 -9.50 -11.69 4.11
N ILE A 94 -10.03 -12.05 5.28
CA ILE A 94 -11.17 -11.38 5.89
C ILE A 94 -10.68 -10.52 7.06
N ASP A 95 -10.85 -9.22 6.92
CA ASP A 95 -10.57 -8.22 7.95
C ASP A 95 -11.86 -7.81 8.66
N THR A 96 -11.90 -7.92 9.99
CA THR A 96 -12.95 -7.34 10.82
C THR A 96 -12.37 -6.15 11.60
N LEU A 97 -12.91 -4.95 11.37
CA LEU A 97 -12.41 -3.71 11.97
C LEU A 97 -13.19 -3.33 13.23
N LEU A 98 -12.47 -3.12 14.33
CA LEU A 98 -13.00 -2.84 15.67
C LEU A 98 -12.25 -1.70 16.33
N LYS A 99 -12.80 -0.47 16.28
CA LYS A 99 -12.30 0.73 17.01
C LYS A 99 -10.76 0.79 17.18
N GLY A 100 -10.03 0.80 16.06
CA GLY A 100 -8.56 0.92 16.04
C GLY A 100 -7.78 -0.40 16.12
N ILE A 101 -8.48 -1.54 16.17
CA ILE A 101 -7.95 -2.90 16.12
C ILE A 101 -8.53 -3.60 14.89
N ARG A 102 -7.76 -4.49 14.28
CA ARG A 102 -8.16 -5.34 13.16
C ARG A 102 -7.98 -6.80 13.54
N ARG A 103 -9.01 -7.62 13.36
CA ARG A 103 -8.87 -9.07 13.30
C ARG A 103 -8.71 -9.49 11.85
N SER A 104 -7.67 -10.25 11.54
CA SER A 104 -7.33 -10.70 10.17
C SER A 104 -7.34 -12.22 10.12
N GLU A 105 -8.10 -12.79 9.19
CA GLU A 105 -8.26 -14.22 8.98
C GLU A 105 -7.92 -14.57 7.53
N VAL A 106 -6.92 -15.43 7.31
CA VAL A 106 -6.61 -15.97 5.97
C VAL A 106 -7.47 -17.19 5.74
N ARG A 107 -8.34 -17.14 4.73
CA ARG A 107 -9.26 -18.23 4.39
C ARG A 107 -8.77 -19.11 3.27
N GLU A 108 -8.09 -18.53 2.29
CA GLU A 108 -7.57 -19.26 1.14
C GLU A 108 -6.17 -18.80 0.80
N ILE A 109 -5.34 -19.74 0.34
CA ILE A 109 -4.04 -19.49 -0.27
C ILE A 109 -4.02 -20.23 -1.61
N ASN A 110 -3.75 -19.52 -2.71
CA ASN A 110 -3.73 -20.04 -4.07
C ASN A 110 -4.99 -20.85 -4.45
N GLY A 111 -6.16 -20.43 -3.95
CA GLY A 111 -7.45 -21.08 -4.18
C GLY A 111 -7.74 -22.29 -3.27
N GLU A 112 -6.81 -22.68 -2.42
CA GLU A 112 -7.01 -23.76 -1.44
C GLU A 112 -7.43 -23.18 -0.09
N SER A 113 -8.51 -23.71 0.49
CA SER A 113 -8.94 -23.31 1.83
C SER A 113 -7.90 -23.68 2.88
N VAL A 114 -7.54 -22.72 3.72
CA VAL A 114 -6.58 -22.90 4.81
C VAL A 114 -7.23 -22.58 6.15
N ARG A 115 -6.73 -23.24 7.19
CA ARG A 115 -7.13 -22.95 8.57
C ARG A 115 -5.95 -22.37 9.32
N VAL A 116 -5.76 -21.07 9.16
CA VAL A 116 -4.76 -20.30 9.90
C VAL A 116 -5.44 -19.61 11.08
N ASP A 117 -4.85 -19.70 12.26
CA ASP A 117 -5.35 -19.00 13.44
C ASP A 117 -5.41 -17.49 13.17
N PRO A 118 -6.56 -16.84 13.37
CA PRO A 118 -6.70 -15.41 13.16
C PRO A 118 -5.77 -14.60 14.08
N VAL A 119 -5.32 -13.46 13.57
CA VAL A 119 -4.45 -12.54 14.29
C VAL A 119 -5.16 -11.24 14.57
N ILE A 120 -4.85 -10.65 15.72
CA ILE A 120 -5.26 -9.32 16.11
C ILE A 120 -4.10 -8.37 15.83
N ILE A 121 -4.37 -7.34 15.04
CA ILE A 121 -3.39 -6.34 14.60
C ILE A 121 -3.85 -4.98 15.08
N LYS A 122 -2.99 -4.30 15.86
CA LYS A 122 -3.15 -2.89 16.19
C LYS A 122 -2.11 -2.09 15.42
N LYS A 123 -2.56 -1.37 14.39
CA LYS A 123 -1.70 -0.53 13.54
C LYS A 123 -1.70 0.90 14.06
N LYS A 124 -0.53 1.41 14.44
CA LYS A 124 -0.31 2.80 14.85
C LYS A 124 0.52 3.50 13.78
N LYS A 125 -0.08 4.45 13.08
CA LYS A 125 0.65 5.27 12.09
C LYS A 125 1.60 6.20 12.82
N LEU A 126 2.90 6.09 12.53
CA LEU A 126 3.93 6.95 13.11
C LEU A 126 4.05 8.24 12.31
N PHE A 127 4.23 8.12 10.99
CA PHE A 127 4.17 9.25 10.07
C PHE A 127 3.88 8.79 8.63
N PHE A 128 3.66 9.76 7.74
CA PHE A 128 3.57 9.53 6.31
C PHE A 128 4.13 10.73 5.55
N LEU A 129 4.55 10.48 4.31
CA LEU A 129 5.01 11.48 3.34
C LEU A 129 4.25 11.27 2.03
N ASP A 130 3.69 12.34 1.49
CA ASP A 130 3.01 12.31 0.20
C ASP A 130 3.96 12.81 -0.90
N ILE A 131 3.98 12.12 -2.03
CA ILE A 131 4.77 12.47 -3.20
C ILE A 131 3.81 12.71 -4.37
N PHE A 132 3.67 13.97 -4.76
CA PHE A 132 2.96 14.35 -5.97
C PHE A 132 3.78 14.01 -7.21
N CYS A 133 3.17 13.37 -8.20
CA CYS A 133 3.81 12.89 -9.42
C CYS A 133 3.12 13.49 -10.67
N PRO A 134 3.56 14.66 -11.18
CA PRO A 134 2.83 15.40 -12.22
C PRO A 134 2.70 14.67 -13.56
N PHE A 135 3.71 13.87 -13.93
CA PHE A 135 3.73 13.08 -15.17
C PHE A 135 3.43 11.60 -14.94
N SER A 136 2.52 11.34 -14.01
CA SER A 136 2.00 10.03 -13.68
C SER A 136 0.51 10.16 -13.45
N LYS A 137 -0.26 9.10 -13.72
CA LYS A 137 -1.70 9.07 -13.39
C LYS A 137 -1.93 9.00 -11.87
N TYR A 138 -0.97 8.44 -11.14
CA TYR A 138 -1.01 8.27 -9.69
C TYR A 138 0.16 8.96 -8.99
N ASP A 139 -0.12 9.40 -7.78
CA ASP A 139 0.79 9.90 -6.76
C ASP A 139 1.18 8.75 -5.82
N MET A 140 2.06 9.02 -4.86
CA MET A 140 2.48 8.00 -3.89
C MET A 140 2.38 8.52 -2.46
N ARG A 141 2.12 7.62 -1.52
CA ARG A 141 2.27 7.87 -0.09
C ARG A 141 3.24 6.87 0.50
N ILE A 142 4.28 7.36 1.16
CA ILE A 142 5.13 6.54 2.03
C ILE A 142 4.54 6.59 3.43
N SER A 143 4.21 5.45 4.02
CA SER A 143 3.74 5.38 5.40
C SER A 143 4.72 4.57 6.24
N VAL A 144 4.98 5.04 7.47
CA VAL A 144 5.67 4.25 8.50
C VAL A 144 4.69 4.00 9.63
N CYS A 145 4.47 2.74 9.95
CA CYS A 145 3.55 2.29 10.97
C CYS A 145 4.26 1.37 11.97
N GLU A 146 3.69 1.26 13.15
CA GLU A 146 3.98 0.20 14.11
C GLU A 146 2.78 -0.77 14.11
N GLU A 147 3.02 -2.05 13.86
CA GLU A 147 2.04 -3.12 13.89
C GLU A 147 2.29 -4.06 15.08
N ILE A 148 1.39 -4.00 16.06
CA ILE A 148 1.41 -4.94 17.19
C ILE A 148 0.49 -6.10 16.83
N VAL A 149 1.11 -7.26 16.54
CA VAL A 149 0.41 -8.50 16.18
C VAL A 149 0.33 -9.43 17.38
N GLN A 150 -0.88 -9.92 17.66
CA GLN A 150 -1.15 -10.84 18.77
C GLN A 150 -2.03 -11.99 18.25
N LYS A 151 -1.85 -13.19 18.81
CA LYS A 151 -2.79 -14.29 18.55
C LYS A 151 -4.17 -13.90 19.08
N ASP A 152 -5.22 -14.26 18.35
CA ASP A 152 -6.60 -14.11 18.82
C ASP A 152 -6.88 -15.12 19.95
N THR A 153 -6.47 -14.76 21.16
CA THR A 153 -6.66 -15.56 22.38
C THR A 153 -8.03 -15.36 23.01
N PHE A 154 -8.77 -14.33 22.59
CA PHE A 154 -10.03 -13.93 23.22
C PHE A 154 -11.23 -14.68 22.68
N GLY A 155 -11.07 -15.54 21.66
CA GLY A 155 -12.19 -16.18 20.99
C GLY A 155 -13.25 -15.14 20.64
N MET A 156 -12.80 -13.97 20.15
CA MET A 156 -13.62 -12.76 20.03
C MET A 156 -14.88 -13.12 19.25
N GLN A 157 -15.97 -13.37 19.99
CA GLN A 157 -17.24 -13.86 19.45
C GLN A 157 -17.65 -12.91 18.35
N GLN A 158 -17.79 -13.42 17.11
CA GLN A 158 -18.25 -12.75 15.89
C GLN A 158 -18.48 -11.25 16.09
N VAL A 159 -17.39 -10.49 16.19
CA VAL A 159 -17.54 -9.10 16.63
C VAL A 159 -18.13 -8.34 15.46
N GLN A 160 -19.34 -7.80 15.64
CA GLN A 160 -19.95 -6.90 14.68
C GLN A 160 -19.02 -5.71 14.46
N GLY A 161 -18.47 -5.63 13.26
CA GLY A 161 -17.52 -4.62 12.83
C GLY A 161 -17.61 -4.47 11.32
N ASN A 162 -16.94 -3.45 10.77
CA ASN A 162 -16.88 -3.31 9.32
C ASN A 162 -16.03 -4.47 8.77
N ILE A 163 -16.65 -5.30 7.93
CA ILE A 163 -16.00 -6.43 7.28
C ILE A 163 -15.40 -5.95 5.96
N ARG A 164 -14.16 -6.34 5.70
CA ARG A 164 -13.51 -6.18 4.41
C ARG A 164 -13.01 -7.52 3.93
N GLU A 165 -13.45 -7.92 2.76
CA GLU A 165 -12.90 -9.05 2.04
C GLU A 165 -11.76 -8.53 1.15
N LYS A 166 -10.57 -9.10 1.29
CA LYS A 166 -9.38 -8.72 0.53
C LYS A 166 -8.94 -9.89 -0.32
N LYS A 167 -8.92 -9.71 -1.64
CA LYS A 167 -8.28 -10.62 -2.60
C LYS A 167 -6.92 -10.03 -2.96
N ARG A 168 -5.86 -10.63 -2.43
CA ARG A 168 -4.50 -10.10 -2.52
C ARG A 168 -3.61 -11.03 -3.32
N THR A 169 -2.96 -10.50 -4.34
CA THR A 169 -1.81 -11.14 -4.97
C THR A 169 -0.54 -10.49 -4.44
N THR A 170 0.30 -11.30 -3.82
CA THR A 170 1.56 -10.90 -3.17
C THR A 170 2.72 -11.34 -4.06
N TYR A 171 3.56 -10.40 -4.49
CA TYR A 171 4.80 -10.70 -5.21
C TYR A 171 6.00 -10.46 -4.28
N THR A 172 6.85 -11.47 -4.12
CA THR A 172 7.94 -11.41 -3.13
C THR A 172 9.29 -11.13 -3.81
N HIS A 173 10.04 -10.17 -3.26
CA HIS A 173 11.44 -9.92 -3.56
C HIS A 173 12.28 -10.00 -2.27
N PRO A 174 13.57 -10.35 -2.31
CA PRO A 174 14.40 -10.38 -1.10
C PRO A 174 14.41 -9.07 -0.30
N LEU A 175 14.19 -7.93 -0.96
CA LEU A 175 14.27 -6.60 -0.35
C LEU A 175 12.91 -5.96 -0.02
N PHE A 176 11.83 -6.41 -0.67
CA PHE A 176 10.50 -5.80 -0.55
C PHE A 176 9.42 -6.76 -1.04
N VAL A 177 8.17 -6.45 -0.76
CA VAL A 177 6.98 -7.18 -1.21
C VAL A 177 6.09 -6.21 -1.97
N VAL A 178 5.43 -6.68 -3.04
CA VAL A 178 4.40 -5.93 -3.75
C VAL A 178 3.06 -6.60 -3.53
N ASP A 179 2.13 -5.87 -2.91
CA ASP A 179 0.77 -6.33 -2.68
C ASP A 179 -0.18 -5.63 -3.64
N VAL A 180 -0.87 -6.43 -4.44
CA VAL A 180 -1.93 -5.98 -5.36
C VAL A 180 -3.25 -6.53 -4.83
N THR A 181 -4.06 -5.65 -4.26
CA THR A 181 -5.22 -6.04 -3.43
C THR A 181 -6.52 -5.43 -3.94
N GLU A 182 -7.50 -6.27 -4.25
CA GLU A 182 -8.91 -5.85 -4.36
C GLU A 182 -9.54 -5.95 -2.98
N VAL A 183 -10.19 -4.87 -2.53
CA VAL A 183 -10.84 -4.79 -1.23
C VAL A 183 -12.33 -4.51 -1.41
N ASN A 184 -13.15 -5.47 -1.01
CA ASN A 184 -14.60 -5.34 -0.95
C ASN A 184 -15.00 -5.00 0.49
N SER A 185 -15.24 -3.71 0.76
CA SER A 185 -15.68 -3.24 2.08
C SER A 185 -17.20 -3.19 2.15
N GLY A 186 -17.79 -3.85 3.14
CA GLY A 186 -19.22 -3.79 3.42
C GLY A 186 -19.51 -2.98 4.69
N LYS A 187 -20.59 -2.19 4.67
CA LYS A 187 -21.29 -1.79 5.90
C LYS A 187 -22.49 -2.71 6.04
N GLU A 188 -22.54 -3.54 7.08
CA GLU A 188 -23.78 -4.23 7.42
C GLU A 188 -24.80 -3.21 7.93
N SER A 189 -25.84 -2.97 7.14
CA SER A 189 -27.10 -2.36 7.57
C SER A 189 -28.23 -3.29 7.12
N ALA A 190 -29.32 -3.33 7.87
CA ALA A 190 -30.36 -4.35 7.78
C ALA A 190 -30.97 -4.53 6.37
N ASP A 191 -30.95 -3.51 5.51
CA ASP A 191 -31.75 -3.53 4.28
C ASP A 191 -30.99 -3.48 2.94
N ILE A 192 -29.70 -3.08 2.89
CA ILE A 192 -28.94 -3.07 1.62
C ILE A 192 -27.42 -3.27 1.85
N LYS A 193 -26.82 -4.28 1.21
CA LYS A 193 -25.36 -4.47 1.13
C LYS A 193 -24.80 -3.70 -0.06
N TYR A 194 -24.31 -2.48 0.14
CA TYR A 194 -23.45 -1.82 -0.85
C TYR A 194 -21.99 -2.17 -0.56
N PHE A 195 -21.35 -2.86 -1.50
CA PHE A 195 -19.89 -2.99 -1.53
C PHE A 195 -19.34 -1.96 -2.51
N THR A 196 -18.39 -1.14 -2.05
CA THR A 196 -17.58 -0.32 -2.95
C THR A 196 -16.21 -0.97 -3.04
N PRO A 197 -15.85 -1.58 -4.19
CA PRO A 197 -14.52 -2.13 -4.36
C PRO A 197 -13.49 -0.99 -4.37
N SER A 198 -12.35 -1.23 -3.74
CA SER A 198 -11.16 -0.40 -3.90
C SER A 198 -9.99 -1.27 -4.33
N TYR A 199 -9.13 -0.71 -5.18
CA TYR A 199 -8.04 -1.42 -5.81
C TYR A 199 -6.71 -0.83 -5.32
N GLU A 200 -6.08 -1.50 -4.36
CA GLU A 200 -4.90 -1.01 -3.65
C GLU A 200 -3.63 -1.65 -4.23
N ILE A 201 -2.57 -0.86 -4.36
CA ILE A 201 -1.22 -1.33 -4.75
C ILE A 201 -0.22 -0.79 -3.74
N GLU A 202 0.52 -1.70 -3.10
CA GLU A 202 1.42 -1.42 -1.99
C GLU A 202 2.80 -2.03 -2.28
N ILE A 203 3.87 -1.33 -1.91
CA ILE A 203 5.24 -1.86 -1.91
C ILE A 203 5.78 -1.73 -0.50
N GLU A 204 5.95 -2.85 0.18
CA GLU A 204 6.40 -2.92 1.57
C GLU A 204 7.88 -3.33 1.63
N ALA A 205 8.69 -2.64 2.44
CA ALA A 205 10.07 -3.07 2.63
C ALA A 205 10.14 -4.33 3.51
N ASN A 206 11.06 -5.25 3.21
CA ASN A 206 11.34 -6.35 4.11
C ASN A 206 12.16 -5.84 5.30
N ASN A 207 11.55 -5.85 6.50
CA ASN A 207 12.17 -5.39 7.75
C ASN A 207 13.57 -5.97 8.02
N LYS A 208 13.77 -7.26 7.75
CA LYS A 208 15.04 -7.94 8.06
C LYS A 208 16.19 -7.46 7.18
N THR A 209 15.88 -7.03 5.96
CA THR A 209 16.87 -6.62 4.96
C THR A 209 16.84 -5.11 4.69
N TYR A 210 16.04 -4.36 5.46
CA TYR A 210 15.84 -2.94 5.25
C TYR A 210 17.16 -2.18 5.34
N LYS A 211 17.42 -1.37 4.32
CA LYS A 211 18.48 -0.36 4.30
C LYS A 211 17.86 0.91 3.75
N LYS A 212 18.00 2.03 4.46
CA LYS A 212 17.39 3.31 4.09
C LYS A 212 17.65 3.70 2.64
N ASP A 213 18.91 3.73 2.19
CA ASP A 213 19.25 4.12 0.82
C ASP A 213 18.71 3.16 -0.24
N VAL A 214 18.62 1.86 0.08
CA VAL A 214 18.01 0.88 -0.82
C VAL A 214 16.52 1.14 -0.96
N PHE A 215 15.82 1.46 0.13
CA PHE A 215 14.40 1.79 0.08
C PHE A 215 14.14 3.11 -0.66
N ILE A 216 15.01 4.12 -0.52
CA ILE A 216 14.93 5.35 -1.32
C ILE A 216 15.07 5.05 -2.82
N ASN A 217 15.94 4.11 -3.20
CA ASN A 217 16.03 3.67 -4.59
C ASN A 217 14.75 2.95 -5.06
N ILE A 218 14.13 2.15 -4.19
CA ILE A 218 12.81 1.55 -4.47
C ILE A 218 11.78 2.65 -4.73
N VAL A 219 11.67 3.66 -3.86
CA VAL A 219 10.76 4.81 -4.05
C VAL A 219 10.98 5.49 -5.41
N ASN A 220 12.23 5.80 -5.76
CA ASN A 220 12.55 6.43 -7.05
C ASN A 220 12.14 5.55 -8.23
N ASN A 221 12.40 4.25 -8.15
CA ASN A 221 12.03 3.30 -9.20
C ASN A 221 10.51 3.07 -9.27
N SER A 222 9.78 3.21 -8.16
CA SER A 222 8.31 3.12 -8.14
C SER A 222 7.65 4.22 -8.97
N ILE A 223 8.22 5.43 -9.00
CA ILE A 223 7.73 6.52 -9.86
C ILE A 223 7.78 6.11 -11.34
N ASP A 224 8.89 5.49 -11.75
CA ASP A 224 9.05 5.01 -13.12
C ASP A 224 8.21 3.77 -13.40
N ALA A 225 8.04 2.88 -12.42
CA ALA A 225 7.19 1.70 -12.56
C ALA A 225 5.73 2.07 -12.84
N ILE A 226 5.17 3.08 -12.15
CA ILE A 226 3.81 3.57 -12.44
C ILE A 226 3.71 4.05 -13.89
N ARG A 227 4.70 4.82 -14.36
CA ARG A 227 4.73 5.31 -15.74
C ARG A 227 4.82 4.17 -16.74
N GLN A 228 5.71 3.19 -16.50
CA GLN A 228 5.92 2.07 -17.41
C GLN A 228 4.73 1.12 -17.47
N ALA A 229 4.13 0.79 -16.33
CA ALA A 229 2.96 -0.09 -16.28
C ALA A 229 1.74 0.50 -17.00
N LEU A 230 1.66 1.83 -17.08
CA LEU A 230 0.53 2.56 -17.66
C LEU A 230 0.87 3.23 -19.01
N LYS A 231 2.04 2.93 -19.60
CA LYS A 231 2.55 3.53 -20.86
C LYS A 231 1.77 3.13 -22.12
N HIS A 232 0.68 2.39 -21.98
CA HIS A 232 -0.22 2.05 -23.09
C HIS A 232 -1.43 3.00 -23.12
N ARG A 233 -1.20 4.24 -23.60
CA ARG A 233 -2.15 5.08 -24.34
C ARG A 233 -1.43 6.28 -24.95
#